data_AF-A0A2E9ZAI5-F1
#
_entry.id   AF-A0A2E9ZAI5-F1
#
_cell.length_a   1.000
_cell.length_b   1.000
_cell.length_c   1.000
_cell.angle_alpha   90.00
_cell.angle_beta   90.00
_cell.angle_gamma   90.00
#
_symmetry.space_group_name_H-M   'P 1'
#
loop_
_entity.id
_entity.type
_entity.pdbx_description
1 polymer ?
#
loop_
_entity_poly.entity_id
_entity_poly.type
_entity_poly.pdbx_seq_one_letter_code
_entity_poly.pdbx_strand_id
1 'polypeptide(L)'
;MNNDKYINDDEEYHFPGDDDFSEEVHADEEVQSDLVDEELREPTPSMDRSAKVEKVLGKCKEVVLETADRFPILKNKKIMGIVGFMFVAVIVIDFTSSSSHTVNTSALDKSQATQSASVDAPRVTTSQTEQALTSLSEKQASSQQDVNQINNKMNRLNSSVSSLQQSQRQTSQSLRDLNNQIKLLSQQLEQVSKTQQAILHPKTDSAVPQAKPISYHIKAIDSGRAWIVSSKGESKSLVVGDTIDQRYGKVISIDADQGLVYTSSKRVINFESE
;
A
#
# COMPACT_ATOMS: atom_id res chain seq x y z
N MET A 1 -25.76 48.28 6.95
CA MET A 1 -26.18 47.55 5.74
C MET A 1 -25.37 46.25 5.73
N ASN A 2 -25.90 45.22 6.39
CA ASN A 2 -25.29 43.89 6.48
C ASN A 2 -26.00 42.99 5.46
N ASN A 3 -25.23 42.37 4.58
CA ASN A 3 -25.71 41.37 3.63
C ASN A 3 -25.22 40.00 4.11
N ASP A 4 -26.04 39.32 4.91
CA ASP A 4 -25.85 37.90 5.19
C ASP A 4 -26.44 37.09 4.03
N LYS A 5 -25.55 36.48 3.26
CA LYS A 5 -25.89 35.61 2.15
C LYS A 5 -25.99 34.18 2.70
N TYR A 6 -27.22 33.75 2.98
CA TYR A 6 -27.53 32.34 3.26
C TYR A 6 -27.19 31.49 2.03
N ILE A 7 -26.35 30.48 2.24
CA ILE A 7 -26.09 29.39 1.31
C ILE A 7 -26.93 28.22 1.82
N ASN A 8 -27.86 27.73 1.00
CA ASN A 8 -28.66 26.55 1.29
C ASN A 8 -27.83 25.31 0.93
N ASP A 9 -27.64 24.41 1.90
CA ASP A 9 -26.88 23.16 1.80
C ASP A 9 -27.82 21.94 1.63
N ASP A 10 -28.72 21.95 0.63
CA ASP A 10 -29.70 20.86 0.42
C ASP A 10 -29.67 20.26 -1.00
N GLU A 11 -28.53 20.26 -1.70
CA GLU A 11 -28.40 19.44 -2.93
C GLU A 11 -27.87 18.06 -2.59
N GLU A 12 -28.80 17.22 -2.15
CA GLU A 12 -28.70 15.77 -1.98
C GLU A 12 -28.31 15.12 -3.33
N TYR A 13 -27.09 14.60 -3.38
CA TYR A 13 -26.51 14.01 -4.59
C TYR A 13 -27.16 12.65 -4.88
N HIS A 14 -28.06 12.59 -5.87
CA HIS A 14 -28.59 11.34 -6.41
C HIS A 14 -27.55 10.64 -7.28
N PHE A 15 -27.18 9.42 -6.89
CA PHE A 15 -26.38 8.52 -7.74
C PHE A 15 -27.26 7.99 -8.88
N PRO A 16 -26.82 8.07 -10.15
CA PRO A 16 -27.47 7.37 -11.24
C PRO A 16 -27.35 5.86 -11.02
N GLY A 17 -28.50 5.18 -11.13
CA GLY A 17 -28.68 3.77 -10.84
C GLY A 17 -27.85 2.85 -11.73
N ASP A 18 -27.54 1.70 -11.14
CA ASP A 18 -26.92 0.56 -11.78
C ASP A 18 -27.87 0.01 -12.86
N ASP A 19 -27.60 0.36 -14.12
CA ASP A 19 -28.23 -0.29 -15.26
C ASP A 19 -27.63 -1.69 -15.45
N ASP A 20 -28.52 -2.67 -15.28
CA ASP A 20 -28.50 -4.03 -15.78
C ASP A 20 -27.54 -4.26 -16.96
N PHE A 21 -26.56 -5.16 -16.76
CA PHE A 21 -25.95 -5.91 -17.86
C PHE A 21 -26.08 -7.40 -17.56
N SER A 22 -27.19 -7.95 -18.03
CA SER A 22 -27.46 -9.38 -18.10
C SER A 22 -26.63 -10.01 -19.23
N GLU A 23 -26.02 -11.16 -18.90
CA GLU A 23 -26.08 -12.40 -19.68
C GLU A 23 -25.51 -12.43 -21.11
N GLU A 24 -24.38 -13.12 -21.29
CA GLU A 24 -24.22 -14.00 -22.45
C GLU A 24 -23.37 -15.23 -22.07
N VAL A 25 -24.07 -16.36 -21.94
CA VAL A 25 -23.54 -17.70 -21.75
C VAL A 25 -23.14 -18.23 -23.12
N HIS A 26 -21.87 -18.59 -23.29
CA HIS A 26 -21.44 -19.48 -24.38
C HIS A 26 -20.93 -20.80 -23.80
N ALA A 27 -21.72 -21.83 -24.02
CA ALA A 27 -21.35 -23.23 -23.90
C ALA A 27 -20.60 -23.70 -25.16
N ASP A 28 -20.03 -24.89 -25.01
CA ASP A 28 -19.52 -25.82 -26.04
C ASP A 28 -18.01 -25.72 -26.33
N GLU A 29 -17.24 -26.71 -25.85
CA GLU A 29 -16.74 -27.75 -26.75
C GLU A 29 -16.26 -28.98 -25.97
N GLU A 30 -16.90 -30.12 -26.26
CA GLU A 30 -16.48 -31.46 -25.92
C GLU A 30 -15.13 -31.80 -26.57
N VAL A 31 -14.21 -32.42 -25.83
CA VAL A 31 -13.38 -33.50 -26.39
C VAL A 31 -13.30 -34.64 -25.39
N GLN A 32 -14.06 -35.67 -25.72
CA GLN A 32 -14.05 -37.01 -25.14
C GLN A 32 -13.09 -37.89 -25.95
N SER A 33 -12.21 -38.60 -25.25
CA SER A 33 -11.70 -39.95 -25.58
C SER A 33 -10.38 -40.18 -24.83
N ASP A 34 -10.02 -41.34 -24.30
CA ASP A 34 -10.67 -42.57 -23.85
C ASP A 34 -9.50 -43.46 -23.39
N LEU A 35 -9.73 -44.40 -22.47
CA LEU A 35 -8.96 -45.67 -22.32
C LEU A 35 -7.48 -45.53 -21.83
N VAL A 36 -6.96 -46.21 -20.79
CA VAL A 36 -6.99 -47.65 -20.45
C VAL A 36 -6.37 -47.89 -19.04
N ASP A 37 -6.88 -48.91 -18.36
CA ASP A 37 -6.31 -49.80 -17.31
C ASP A 37 -6.12 -49.35 -15.84
N GLU A 38 -7.14 -49.78 -15.10
CA GLU A 38 -7.21 -50.36 -13.76
C GLU A 38 -6.04 -51.30 -13.38
N GLU A 39 -5.26 -50.94 -12.36
CA GLU A 39 -4.49 -51.90 -11.57
C GLU A 39 -4.58 -51.58 -10.07
N LEU A 40 -5.13 -52.54 -9.33
CA LEU A 40 -5.33 -52.56 -7.88
C LEU A 40 -4.06 -52.17 -7.12
N ARG A 41 -4.13 -51.11 -6.30
CA ARG A 41 -3.20 -50.93 -5.19
C ARG A 41 -3.89 -50.33 -3.97
N GLU A 42 -3.64 -50.96 -2.83
CA GLU A 42 -4.30 -50.81 -1.53
C GLU A 42 -4.33 -49.38 -0.97
N PRO A 43 -5.34 -49.02 -0.15
CA PRO A 43 -5.53 -47.66 0.34
C PRO A 43 -4.56 -47.36 1.50
N THR A 44 -3.69 -46.37 1.29
CA THR A 44 -2.96 -45.72 2.40
C THR A 44 -3.68 -44.43 2.82
N PRO A 45 -3.78 -44.13 4.13
CA PRO A 45 -4.52 -42.99 4.62
C PRO A 45 -3.65 -41.73 4.61
N SER A 46 -3.68 -40.93 3.53
CA SER A 46 -2.98 -39.63 3.52
C SER A 46 -3.62 -38.52 2.68
N MET A 47 -4.85 -38.69 2.18
CA MET A 47 -5.42 -37.81 1.14
C MET A 47 -6.37 -36.68 1.58
N ASP A 48 -6.52 -36.37 2.88
CA ASP A 48 -7.45 -35.29 3.32
C ASP A 48 -6.81 -33.88 3.41
N ARG A 49 -5.52 -33.75 3.10
CA ARG A 49 -4.83 -32.43 3.08
C ARG A 49 -4.83 -31.77 1.70
N SER A 50 -4.76 -32.54 0.62
CA SER A 50 -4.67 -31.99 -0.74
C SER A 50 -5.98 -31.31 -1.18
N ALA A 51 -7.12 -31.91 -0.86
CA ALA A 51 -8.43 -31.34 -1.20
C ALA A 51 -8.74 -30.03 -0.46
N LYS A 52 -8.22 -29.85 0.76
CA LYS A 52 -8.34 -28.59 1.51
C LYS A 52 -7.42 -27.51 0.95
N VAL A 53 -6.20 -27.87 0.54
CA VAL A 53 -5.26 -26.92 -0.07
C VAL A 53 -5.81 -26.42 -1.41
N GLU A 54 -6.33 -27.29 -2.28
CA GLU A 54 -6.92 -26.86 -3.55
C GLU A 54 -8.17 -25.97 -3.37
N LYS A 55 -9.01 -26.27 -2.37
CA LYS A 55 -10.20 -25.45 -2.08
C LYS A 55 -9.85 -24.08 -1.51
N VAL A 56 -8.75 -23.96 -0.76
CA VAL A 56 -8.22 -22.67 -0.27
C VAL A 56 -7.52 -21.91 -1.39
N LEU A 57 -6.74 -22.60 -2.23
CA LEU A 57 -6.04 -22.00 -3.37
C LEU A 57 -7.03 -21.47 -4.42
N GLY A 58 -8.13 -22.19 -4.66
CA GLY A 58 -9.22 -21.75 -5.54
C GLY A 58 -9.91 -20.48 -5.04
N LYS A 59 -10.28 -20.43 -3.76
CA LYS A 59 -10.90 -19.25 -3.15
C LYS A 59 -9.97 -18.04 -3.10
N CYS A 60 -8.67 -18.25 -2.87
CA CYS A 60 -7.70 -17.15 -2.93
C CYS A 60 -7.52 -16.61 -4.35
N LYS A 61 -7.56 -17.46 -5.39
CA LYS A 61 -7.40 -17.03 -6.78
C LYS A 61 -8.55 -16.11 -7.22
N GLU A 62 -9.77 -16.41 -6.79
CA GLU A 62 -10.97 -15.62 -7.08
C GLU A 62 -10.92 -14.24 -6.42
N VAL A 63 -10.57 -14.18 -5.13
CA VAL A 63 -10.42 -12.91 -4.39
C VAL A 63 -9.26 -12.05 -4.94
N VAL A 64 -8.15 -12.67 -5.33
CA VAL A 64 -6.99 -11.94 -5.86
C VAL A 64 -7.26 -11.37 -7.25
N LEU A 65 -8.00 -12.09 -8.11
CA LEU A 65 -8.39 -11.59 -9.43
C LEU A 65 -9.43 -10.45 -9.33
N GLU A 66 -10.42 -10.58 -8.46
CA GLU A 66 -11.43 -9.54 -8.24
C GLU A 66 -10.84 -8.24 -7.64
N THR A 67 -9.75 -8.37 -6.85
CA THR A 67 -9.06 -7.22 -6.27
C THR A 67 -8.01 -6.60 -7.22
N ALA A 68 -7.51 -7.35 -8.20
CA ALA A 68 -6.47 -6.87 -9.13
C ALA A 68 -6.98 -5.76 -10.07
N ASP A 69 -8.25 -5.78 -10.45
CA ASP A 69 -8.85 -4.75 -11.32
C ASP A 69 -9.16 -3.44 -10.59
N ARG A 70 -9.23 -3.45 -9.24
CA ARG A 70 -9.52 -2.24 -8.44
C ARG A 70 -8.31 -1.35 -8.18
N PHE A 71 -7.09 -1.76 -8.54
CA PHE A 71 -5.87 -1.00 -8.24
C PHE A 71 -4.99 -0.74 -9.49
N PRO A 72 -5.25 0.34 -10.25
CA PRO A 72 -4.42 0.75 -11.41
C PRO A 72 -2.97 1.16 -11.03
N ILE A 73 -2.63 1.14 -9.74
CA ILE A 73 -1.34 1.54 -9.15
C ILE A 73 -0.25 0.45 -9.37
N LEU A 74 -0.63 -0.74 -9.84
CA LEU A 74 0.25 -1.91 -10.05
C LEU A 74 1.13 -1.85 -11.31
N LYS A 75 1.06 -0.81 -12.14
CA LYS A 75 1.91 -0.68 -13.35
C LYS A 75 3.40 -0.47 -13.07
N ASN A 76 3.76 -0.03 -11.85
CA ASN A 76 5.15 0.17 -11.47
C ASN A 76 5.78 -1.13 -10.96
N LYS A 77 6.77 -1.67 -11.68
CA LYS A 77 7.54 -2.88 -11.32
C LYS A 77 8.10 -2.86 -9.89
N LYS A 78 8.44 -1.67 -9.37
CA LYS A 78 8.94 -1.48 -8.00
C LYS A 78 7.85 -1.67 -6.92
N ILE A 79 6.61 -1.24 -7.22
CA ILE A 79 5.48 -1.33 -6.29
C ILE A 79 5.00 -2.79 -6.21
N MET A 80 4.99 -3.50 -7.35
CA MET A 80 4.66 -4.93 -7.41
C MET A 80 5.58 -5.77 -6.52
N GLY A 81 6.89 -5.45 -6.49
CA GLY A 81 7.85 -6.15 -5.63
C GLY A 81 7.56 -5.97 -4.14
N ILE A 82 7.16 -4.76 -3.71
CA ILE A 82 6.85 -4.46 -2.31
C ILE A 82 5.54 -5.12 -1.87
N VAL A 83 4.50 -5.05 -2.70
CA VAL A 83 3.20 -5.67 -2.41
C VAL A 83 3.32 -7.20 -2.37
N GLY A 84 4.06 -7.79 -3.32
CA GLY A 84 4.35 -9.22 -3.31
C GLY A 84 5.11 -9.67 -2.07
N PHE A 85 6.12 -8.90 -1.63
CA PHE A 85 6.86 -9.20 -0.40
C PHE A 85 5.96 -9.13 0.85
N MET A 86 5.08 -8.13 0.94
CA MET A 86 4.11 -8.02 2.04
C MET A 86 3.15 -9.22 2.07
N PHE A 87 2.65 -9.64 0.91
CA PHE A 87 1.74 -10.79 0.83
C PHE A 87 2.41 -12.09 1.27
N VAL A 88 3.66 -12.34 0.84
CA VAL A 88 4.45 -13.50 1.28
C VAL A 88 4.72 -13.44 2.78
N ALA A 89 5.06 -12.27 3.33
CA ALA A 89 5.30 -12.11 4.76
C ALA A 89 4.04 -12.42 5.59
N VAL A 90 2.86 -11.97 5.15
CA VAL A 90 1.57 -12.29 5.80
C VAL A 90 1.31 -13.79 5.79
N ILE A 91 1.53 -14.47 4.65
CA ILE A 91 1.37 -15.94 4.56
C ILE A 91 2.30 -16.67 5.54
N VAL A 92 3.57 -16.25 5.66
CA VAL A 92 4.54 -16.86 6.58
C VAL A 92 4.13 -16.65 8.04
N ILE A 93 3.62 -15.47 8.39
CA ILE A 93 3.14 -15.16 9.75
C ILE A 93 1.90 -15.99 10.10
N ASP A 94 0.96 -16.13 9.16
CA ASP A 94 -0.27 -16.87 9.38
C ASP A 94 -0.01 -18.39 9.49
N PHE A 95 0.93 -18.89 8.67
CA PHE A 95 1.35 -20.30 8.71
C PHE A 95 2.12 -20.67 9.98
N THR A 96 2.92 -19.74 10.53
CA THR A 96 3.64 -19.97 11.79
C THR A 96 2.75 -19.81 13.02
N SER A 97 1.70 -18.98 12.95
CA SER A 97 0.76 -18.77 14.06
C SER A 97 -0.29 -19.88 14.19
N SER A 98 -0.65 -20.56 13.10
CA SER A 98 -1.63 -21.67 13.10
C SER A 98 -1.13 -23.01 13.69
N SER A 99 0.12 -23.10 14.18
CA SER A 99 0.71 -24.34 14.70
C SER A 99 0.60 -24.51 16.24
N SER A 100 -0.11 -23.63 16.95
CA SER A 100 -0.25 -23.79 18.41
C SER A 100 -1.31 -24.85 18.76
N HIS A 101 -0.84 -26.10 18.90
CA HIS A 101 -1.60 -27.20 19.48
C HIS A 101 -2.10 -26.86 20.90
N THR A 102 -3.42 -26.94 21.08
CA THR A 102 -4.12 -26.93 22.37
C THR A 102 -3.68 -28.12 23.23
N VAL A 103 -2.88 -27.86 24.27
CA VAL A 103 -2.60 -28.86 25.32
C VAL A 103 -3.77 -28.87 26.30
N ASN A 104 -4.65 -29.85 26.14
CA ASN A 104 -5.67 -30.19 27.13
C ASN A 104 -4.99 -30.77 28.39
N THR A 105 -4.74 -29.92 29.38
CA THR A 105 -4.50 -30.34 30.77
C THR A 105 -5.80 -30.12 31.55
N SER A 106 -6.58 -31.18 31.69
CA SER A 106 -7.73 -31.25 32.60
C SER A 106 -7.89 -32.69 33.07
N ALA A 107 -7.17 -33.04 34.14
CA ALA A 107 -7.47 -34.19 35.00
C ALA A 107 -6.58 -34.11 36.25
N LEU A 108 -6.91 -33.19 37.15
CA LEU A 108 -6.49 -33.29 38.54
C LEU A 108 -7.63 -32.75 39.41
N ASP A 109 -8.55 -33.62 39.81
CA ASP A 109 -9.01 -33.59 41.20
C ASP A 109 -9.68 -34.89 41.62
N LYS A 110 -9.43 -35.23 42.89
CA LYS A 110 -10.31 -35.96 43.80
C LYS A 110 -10.42 -37.48 43.68
N SER A 111 -9.63 -38.19 44.49
CA SER A 111 -10.25 -39.07 45.49
C SER A 111 -9.38 -39.28 46.73
N GLN A 112 -10.08 -39.04 47.83
CA GLN A 112 -9.67 -38.88 49.20
C GLN A 112 -9.74 -40.23 49.90
N ALA A 113 -8.66 -40.60 50.57
CA ALA A 113 -8.62 -41.76 51.44
C ALA A 113 -9.61 -41.58 52.60
N THR A 114 -10.43 -42.60 52.85
CA THR A 114 -11.14 -42.78 54.12
C THR A 114 -10.66 -44.10 54.71
N GLN A 115 -9.96 -44.01 55.83
CA GLN A 115 -9.57 -45.12 56.71
C GLN A 115 -10.55 -45.20 57.89
N SER A 116 -10.83 -46.44 58.34
CA SER A 116 -11.31 -46.92 59.66
C SER A 116 -12.41 -47.97 59.43
N ALA A 117 -12.49 -49.16 60.01
CA ALA A 117 -11.73 -50.00 60.95
C ALA A 117 -12.12 -51.47 60.58
N SER A 118 -11.44 -52.57 60.95
CA SER A 118 -11.18 -53.05 62.31
C SER A 118 -10.29 -54.31 62.30
N VAL A 119 -9.33 -54.30 63.23
CA VAL A 119 -8.71 -55.40 64.00
C VAL A 119 -8.95 -56.84 63.53
N ASP A 120 -7.88 -57.46 63.02
CA ASP A 120 -7.51 -58.82 63.40
C ASP A 120 -5.97 -58.98 63.33
N ALA A 121 -5.39 -59.58 64.35
CA ALA A 121 -3.97 -59.92 64.45
C ALA A 121 -3.89 -61.43 64.79
N PRO A 122 -2.82 -62.18 64.47
CA PRO A 122 -1.45 -61.71 64.23
C PRO A 122 -0.65 -62.47 63.13
N ARG A 123 0.24 -61.78 62.42
CA ARG A 123 1.65 -62.23 62.26
C ARG A 123 2.49 -61.12 61.63
N VAL A 124 3.54 -60.74 62.34
CA VAL A 124 4.52 -59.75 61.93
C VAL A 124 5.33 -60.34 60.77
N THR A 125 5.05 -59.92 59.55
CA THR A 125 6.06 -59.86 58.48
C THR A 125 6.70 -58.48 58.55
N THR A 126 7.67 -58.34 59.46
CA THR A 126 8.47 -57.11 59.71
C THR A 126 9.05 -56.53 58.42
N SER A 127 9.26 -57.38 57.41
CA SER A 127 9.72 -57.05 56.07
C SER A 127 8.78 -56.18 55.25
N GLN A 128 7.45 -56.30 55.41
CA GLN A 128 6.49 -55.50 54.63
C GLN A 128 6.38 -54.05 55.13
N THR A 129 6.47 -53.83 56.44
CA THR A 129 6.46 -52.49 57.04
C THR A 129 7.72 -51.71 56.73
N GLU A 130 8.88 -52.37 56.70
CA GLU A 130 10.14 -51.73 56.28
C GLU A 130 10.08 -51.28 54.82
N GLN A 131 9.63 -52.16 53.91
CA GLN A 131 9.45 -51.81 52.49
C GLN A 131 8.48 -50.65 52.28
N ALA A 132 7.38 -50.61 53.04
CA ALA A 132 6.43 -49.50 52.98
C ALA A 132 7.09 -48.17 53.42
N LEU A 133 7.89 -48.18 54.49
CA LEU A 133 8.65 -47.00 54.94
C LEU A 133 9.70 -46.55 53.92
N THR A 134 10.42 -47.49 53.29
CA THR A 134 11.39 -47.17 52.24
C THR A 134 10.68 -46.50 51.05
N SER A 135 9.56 -47.06 50.60
CA SER A 135 8.77 -46.49 49.51
C SER A 135 8.19 -45.10 49.82
N LEU A 136 7.84 -44.85 51.08
CA LEU A 136 7.35 -43.54 51.53
C LEU A 136 8.48 -42.51 51.57
N SER A 137 9.66 -42.91 52.04
CA SER A 137 10.87 -42.08 52.05
C SER A 137 11.29 -41.68 50.63
N GLU A 138 11.28 -42.64 49.68
CA GLU A 138 11.55 -42.39 48.27
C GLU A 138 10.53 -41.43 47.65
N LYS A 139 9.23 -41.60 47.94
CA LYS A 139 8.19 -40.66 47.49
C LYS A 139 8.37 -39.27 48.08
N GLN A 140 8.78 -39.17 49.35
CA GLN A 140 9.06 -37.88 49.99
C GLN A 140 10.25 -37.19 49.35
N ALA A 141 11.34 -37.92 49.07
CA ALA A 141 12.50 -37.39 48.36
C ALA A 141 12.15 -36.94 46.93
N SER A 142 11.35 -37.73 46.20
CA SER A 142 10.84 -37.35 44.87
C SER A 142 9.98 -36.09 44.94
N SER A 143 9.05 -36.01 45.90
CA SER A 143 8.20 -34.83 46.07
C SER A 143 9.01 -33.58 46.39
N GLN A 144 10.08 -33.69 47.17
CA GLN A 144 10.97 -32.56 47.44
C GLN A 144 11.69 -32.10 46.17
N GLN A 145 12.10 -33.05 45.32
CA GLN A 145 12.72 -32.75 44.03
C GLN A 145 11.73 -32.07 43.08
N ASP A 146 10.48 -32.54 43.03
CA ASP A 146 9.43 -31.95 42.21
C ASP A 146 9.10 -30.52 42.65
N VAL A 147 9.03 -30.27 43.96
CA VAL A 147 8.85 -28.92 44.52
C VAL A 147 10.01 -28.00 44.10
N ASN A 148 11.25 -28.47 44.15
CA ASN A 148 12.41 -27.70 43.71
C ASN A 148 12.36 -27.40 42.19
N GLN A 149 11.93 -28.37 41.37
CA GLN A 149 11.75 -28.17 39.94
C GLN A 149 10.63 -27.16 39.63
N ILE A 150 9.51 -27.23 40.35
CA ILE A 150 8.41 -26.28 40.23
C ILE A 150 8.89 -24.88 40.61
N ASN A 151 9.65 -24.74 41.70
CA ASN A 151 10.18 -23.45 42.13
C ASN A 151 11.13 -22.85 41.07
N ASN A 152 11.98 -23.68 40.46
CA ASN A 152 12.83 -23.25 39.34
C ASN A 152 12.01 -22.85 38.10
N LYS A 153 10.95 -23.57 37.77
CA LYS A 153 10.03 -23.21 36.68
C LYS A 153 9.29 -21.91 36.98
N MET A 154 8.84 -21.70 38.21
CA MET A 154 8.17 -20.49 38.67
C MET A 154 9.10 -19.27 38.54
N ASN A 155 10.35 -19.40 38.96
CA ASN A 155 11.36 -18.35 38.82
C ASN A 155 11.62 -18.01 37.34
N ARG A 156 11.71 -19.02 36.47
CA ARG A 156 11.84 -18.80 35.02
C ARG A 156 10.62 -18.11 34.42
N LEU A 157 9.41 -18.52 34.79
CA LEU A 157 8.18 -17.87 34.35
C LEU A 157 8.12 -16.41 34.82
N ASN A 158 8.50 -16.12 36.05
CA ASN A 158 8.51 -14.76 36.57
C ASN A 158 9.51 -13.86 35.82
N SER A 159 10.69 -14.38 35.49
CA SER A 159 11.66 -13.70 34.63
C SER A 159 11.12 -13.48 33.21
N SER A 160 10.44 -14.47 32.62
CA SER A 160 9.81 -14.35 31.31
C SER A 160 8.68 -13.31 31.29
N VAL A 161 7.84 -13.27 32.32
CA VAL A 161 6.77 -12.26 32.47
C VAL A 161 7.37 -10.87 32.60
N SER A 162 8.43 -10.71 33.39
CA SER A 162 9.13 -9.43 33.53
C SER A 162 9.75 -8.96 32.21
N SER A 163 10.37 -9.88 31.46
CA SER A 163 10.90 -9.60 30.12
C SER A 163 9.81 -9.22 29.12
N LEU A 164 8.66 -9.91 29.16
CA LEU A 164 7.51 -9.60 28.31
C LEU A 164 6.92 -8.23 28.63
N GLN A 165 6.80 -7.86 29.91
CA GLN A 165 6.37 -6.53 30.32
C GLN A 165 7.34 -5.44 29.85
N GLN A 166 8.65 -5.69 29.88
CA GLN A 166 9.64 -4.76 29.36
C GLN A 166 9.51 -4.61 27.83
N SER A 167 9.37 -5.73 27.11
CA SER A 167 9.14 -5.72 25.66
C SER A 167 7.86 -4.97 25.29
N GLN A 168 6.77 -5.18 26.03
CA GLN A 168 5.51 -4.46 25.82
C GLN A 168 5.67 -2.95 25.99
N ARG A 169 6.41 -2.50 27.02
CA ARG A 169 6.71 -1.07 27.22
C ARG A 169 7.54 -0.50 26.07
N GLN A 170 8.54 -1.25 25.60
CA GLN A 170 9.38 -0.84 24.48
C GLN A 170 8.57 -0.73 23.18
N THR A 171 7.71 -1.70 22.87
CA THR A 171 6.82 -1.65 21.70
C THR A 171 5.84 -0.49 21.79
N SER A 172 5.28 -0.24 22.98
CA SER A 172 4.39 0.91 23.21
C SER A 172 5.11 2.24 23.00
N GLN A 173 6.40 2.33 23.37
CA GLN A 173 7.22 3.51 23.11
C GLN A 173 7.49 3.69 21.61
N SER A 174 7.93 2.64 20.91
CA SER A 174 8.15 2.68 19.46
C SER A 174 6.88 3.06 18.69
N LEU A 175 5.70 2.58 19.11
CA LEU A 175 4.42 2.96 18.51
C LEU A 175 4.14 4.46 18.65
N ARG A 176 4.42 5.04 19.83
CA ARG A 176 4.27 6.49 20.05
C ARG A 176 5.24 7.28 19.19
N ASP A 177 6.49 6.83 19.09
CA ASP A 177 7.52 7.49 18.27
C ASP A 177 7.18 7.43 16.78
N LEU A 178 6.71 6.28 16.28
CA LEU A 178 6.23 6.13 14.90
C LEU A 178 5.03 7.03 14.62
N ASN A 179 4.07 7.09 15.54
CA ASN A 179 2.89 7.95 15.36
C ASN A 179 3.29 9.44 15.30
N ASN A 180 4.27 9.86 16.11
CA ASN A 180 4.82 11.21 16.04
C ASN A 180 5.53 11.48 14.71
N GLN A 181 6.29 10.52 14.18
CA GLN A 181 6.94 10.63 12.87
C GLN A 181 5.91 10.72 11.74
N ILE A 182 4.86 9.90 11.77
CA ILE A 182 3.76 9.95 10.79
C ILE A 182 3.08 11.32 10.81
N LYS A 183 2.80 11.86 12.00
CA LYS A 183 2.22 13.21 12.14
C LYS A 183 3.13 14.30 11.55
N LEU A 184 4.44 14.22 11.79
CA LEU A 184 5.41 15.16 11.23
C LEU A 184 5.46 15.06 9.70
N LEU A 185 5.51 13.84 9.16
CA LEU A 185 5.50 13.60 7.71
C LEU A 185 4.20 14.09 7.07
N SER A 186 3.06 13.88 7.72
CA SER A 186 1.76 14.38 7.26
C SER A 186 1.75 15.91 7.19
N GLN A 187 2.29 16.59 8.21
CA GLN A 187 2.42 18.06 8.20
C GLN A 187 3.36 18.56 7.09
N GLN A 188 4.49 17.87 6.87
CA GLN A 188 5.42 18.20 5.78
C GLN A 188 4.76 17.99 4.42
N LEU A 189 4.03 16.89 4.24
CA LEU A 189 3.29 16.61 3.01
C LEU A 189 2.23 17.66 2.75
N GLU A 190 1.51 18.10 3.79
CA GLU A 190 0.53 19.18 3.68
C GLU A 190 1.20 20.50 3.27
N GLN A 191 2.34 20.86 3.86
CA GLN A 191 3.11 22.06 3.45
C GLN A 191 3.60 21.98 2.00
N VAL A 192 4.13 20.83 1.58
CA VAL A 192 4.57 20.62 0.20
C VAL A 192 3.37 20.70 -0.75
N SER A 193 2.23 20.10 -0.38
CA SER A 193 1.01 20.16 -1.20
C SER A 193 0.49 21.59 -1.35
N LYS A 194 0.47 22.39 -0.28
CA LYS A 194 0.08 23.82 -0.32
C LYS A 194 1.03 24.63 -1.18
N THR A 195 2.33 24.38 -1.07
CA THR A 195 3.35 25.05 -1.89
C THR A 195 3.21 24.68 -3.36
N GLN A 196 2.97 23.40 -3.66
CA GLN A 196 2.78 22.92 -5.02
C GLN A 196 1.48 23.44 -5.63
N GLN A 197 0.39 23.49 -4.87
CA GLN A 197 -0.86 24.11 -5.30
C GLN A 197 -0.70 25.62 -5.53
N ALA A 198 0.09 26.33 -4.72
CA ALA A 198 0.39 27.75 -4.94
C ALA A 198 1.25 27.99 -6.21
N ILE A 199 2.06 27.01 -6.62
CA ILE A 199 2.83 27.07 -7.88
C ILE A 199 1.94 26.73 -9.10
N LEU A 200 1.02 25.78 -8.96
CA LEU A 200 0.11 25.37 -10.03
C LEU A 200 -1.02 26.39 -10.25
N HIS A 201 -1.49 27.01 -9.18
CA HIS A 201 -2.48 28.08 -9.20
C HIS A 201 -1.82 29.34 -8.63
N PRO A 202 -0.91 30.00 -9.38
CA PRO A 202 -0.50 31.34 -8.98
C PRO A 202 -1.78 32.16 -8.93
N LYS A 203 -2.13 32.67 -7.74
CA LYS A 203 -3.26 33.59 -7.56
C LYS A 203 -3.17 34.63 -8.67
N THR A 204 -4.08 34.54 -9.62
CA THR A 204 -4.27 35.46 -10.74
C THR A 204 -4.87 36.76 -10.22
N ASP A 205 -4.26 37.36 -9.21
CA ASP A 205 -4.48 38.75 -8.78
C ASP A 205 -3.28 39.63 -9.17
N SER A 206 -2.67 39.30 -10.31
CA SER A 206 -2.05 40.30 -11.15
C SER A 206 -2.42 39.97 -12.58
N ALA A 207 -3.54 40.55 -13.00
CA ALA A 207 -3.82 40.84 -14.39
C ALA A 207 -2.69 41.74 -14.93
N VAL A 208 -1.54 41.13 -15.24
CA VAL A 208 -0.64 41.69 -16.25
C VAL A 208 -1.32 41.33 -17.57
N PRO A 209 -1.92 42.29 -18.28
CA PRO A 209 -2.50 41.99 -19.58
C PRO A 209 -1.36 41.45 -20.44
N GLN A 210 -1.48 40.18 -20.88
CA GLN A 210 -0.60 39.67 -21.92
C GLN A 210 -0.85 40.55 -23.14
N ALA A 211 0.05 41.51 -23.35
CA ALA A 211 0.00 42.40 -24.49
C ALA A 211 -0.04 41.53 -25.74
N LYS A 212 -1.12 41.68 -26.51
CA LYS A 212 -1.30 40.95 -27.77
C LYS A 212 -0.01 41.05 -28.59
N PRO A 213 0.49 39.95 -29.17
CA PRO A 213 1.74 39.97 -29.92
C PRO A 213 1.67 41.01 -31.02
N ILE A 214 2.61 41.96 -31.01
CA ILE A 214 2.70 43.01 -32.03
C ILE A 214 3.15 42.35 -33.33
N SER A 215 2.28 42.36 -34.34
CA SER A 215 2.63 41.99 -35.71
C SER A 215 3.16 43.22 -36.44
N TYR A 216 4.05 43.00 -37.40
CA TYR A 216 4.59 44.04 -38.27
C TYR A 216 4.25 43.68 -39.72
N HIS A 217 3.92 44.69 -40.50
CA HIS A 217 3.56 44.57 -41.92
C HIS A 217 4.37 45.61 -42.70
N ILE A 218 4.83 45.27 -43.91
CA ILE A 218 5.59 46.23 -44.74
C ILE A 218 4.59 47.11 -45.48
N LYS A 219 4.74 48.44 -45.35
CA LYS A 219 3.93 49.44 -46.03
C LYS A 219 4.59 49.96 -47.31
N ALA A 220 5.91 50.02 -47.32
CA ALA A 220 6.68 50.39 -48.50
C ALA A 220 8.09 49.81 -48.40
N ILE A 221 8.69 49.52 -49.54
CA ILE A 221 10.07 49.06 -49.65
C ILE A 221 10.76 49.86 -50.76
N ASP A 222 11.94 50.38 -50.44
CA ASP A 222 12.86 51.04 -51.38
C ASP A 222 14.21 50.33 -51.28
N SER A 223 15.04 50.43 -52.30
CA SER A 223 16.30 49.68 -52.41
C SER A 223 17.21 49.93 -51.18
N GLY A 224 17.17 49.01 -50.21
CA GLY A 224 17.93 49.08 -48.96
C GLY A 224 17.20 49.70 -47.75
N ARG A 225 15.92 50.09 -47.88
CA ARG A 225 15.10 50.60 -46.77
C ARG A 225 13.68 50.03 -46.80
N ALA A 226 13.16 49.59 -45.67
CA ALA A 226 11.78 49.13 -45.55
C ALA A 226 11.02 49.96 -44.52
N TRP A 227 9.82 50.41 -44.87
CA TRP A 227 8.88 51.02 -43.93
C TRP A 227 7.93 49.95 -43.43
N ILE A 228 8.05 49.60 -42.16
CA ILE A 228 7.15 48.69 -41.48
C ILE A 228 6.15 49.45 -40.62
N VAL A 229 4.95 48.88 -40.47
CA VAL A 229 3.90 49.38 -39.59
C VAL A 229 3.59 48.30 -38.58
N SER A 230 3.60 48.67 -37.30
CA SER A 230 3.19 47.76 -36.22
C SER A 230 1.67 47.62 -36.18
N SER A 231 1.16 46.57 -35.53
CA SER A 231 -0.28 46.41 -35.26
C SER A 231 -0.89 47.56 -34.44
N LYS A 232 -0.06 48.45 -33.88
CA LYS A 232 -0.46 49.68 -33.19
C LYS A 232 -0.50 50.91 -34.12
N GLY A 233 -0.19 50.76 -35.40
CA GLY A 233 -0.14 51.84 -36.40
C GLY A 233 1.15 52.65 -36.39
N GLU A 234 2.14 52.29 -35.58
CA GLU A 234 3.43 52.98 -35.55
C GLU A 234 4.26 52.58 -36.76
N SER A 235 4.73 53.58 -37.51
CA SER A 235 5.57 53.37 -38.70
C SER A 235 7.06 53.53 -38.33
N LYS A 236 7.89 52.57 -38.71
CA LYS A 236 9.34 52.61 -38.50
C LYS A 236 10.07 52.29 -39.81
N SER A 237 11.05 53.12 -40.16
CA SER A 237 11.97 52.81 -41.26
C SER A 237 13.08 51.90 -40.75
N LEU A 238 13.37 50.84 -41.50
CA LEU A 238 14.42 49.88 -41.20
C LEU A 238 15.46 49.87 -42.31
N VAL A 239 16.72 49.76 -41.90
CA VAL A 239 17.88 49.48 -42.75
C VAL A 239 18.46 48.13 -42.33
N VAL A 240 19.22 47.48 -43.22
CA VAL A 240 20.00 46.28 -42.87
C VAL A 240 20.87 46.56 -41.65
N GLY A 241 20.76 45.70 -40.62
CA GLY A 241 21.44 45.83 -39.33
C GLY A 241 20.60 46.43 -38.19
N ASP A 242 19.48 47.09 -38.52
CA ASP A 242 18.58 47.67 -37.52
C ASP A 242 17.87 46.60 -36.69
N THR A 243 17.67 46.90 -35.41
CA THR A 243 16.92 46.05 -34.49
C THR A 243 15.45 46.48 -34.48
N ILE A 244 14.55 45.53 -34.78
CA ILE A 244 13.11 45.77 -34.77
C ILE A 244 12.60 45.66 -33.34
N ASP A 245 12.59 44.43 -32.83
CA ASP A 245 12.04 44.01 -31.54
C ASP A 245 12.76 42.75 -31.07
N GLN A 246 12.69 42.43 -29.77
CA GLN A 246 13.32 41.21 -29.21
C GLN A 246 12.83 39.92 -29.89
N ARG A 247 11.62 39.92 -30.48
CA ARG A 247 11.02 38.77 -31.16
C ARG A 247 11.51 38.58 -32.60
N TYR A 248 11.73 39.66 -33.34
CA TYR A 248 12.17 39.61 -34.75
C TYR A 248 13.70 39.71 -34.88
N GLY A 249 14.36 40.42 -33.97
CA GLY A 249 15.80 40.59 -33.94
C GLY A 249 16.28 41.68 -34.91
N LYS A 250 17.43 41.42 -35.56
CA LYS A 250 18.08 42.34 -36.51
C LYS A 250 17.69 42.04 -37.95
N VAL A 251 17.60 43.07 -38.79
CA VAL A 251 17.39 42.91 -40.23
C VAL A 251 18.68 42.39 -40.88
N ILE A 252 18.59 41.24 -41.55
CA ILE A 252 19.70 40.60 -42.29
C ILE A 252 19.75 41.13 -43.72
N SER A 253 18.62 41.10 -44.41
CA SER A 253 18.50 41.53 -45.80
C SER A 253 17.08 42.02 -46.08
N ILE A 254 17.00 42.95 -47.03
CA ILE A 254 15.76 43.56 -47.52
C ILE A 254 15.70 43.24 -49.01
N ASP A 255 14.69 42.46 -49.41
CA ASP A 255 14.43 42.10 -50.80
C ASP A 255 13.32 43.00 -51.33
N ALA A 256 13.69 44.00 -52.12
CA ALA A 256 12.76 44.96 -52.69
C ALA A 256 11.90 44.35 -53.81
N ASP A 257 12.40 43.33 -54.50
CA ASP A 257 11.69 42.69 -55.62
C ASP A 257 10.55 41.81 -55.12
N GLN A 258 10.76 41.13 -53.99
CA GLN A 258 9.77 40.25 -53.38
C GLN A 258 8.95 40.92 -52.26
N GLY A 259 9.33 42.12 -51.82
CA GLY A 259 8.69 42.77 -50.67
C GLY A 259 8.92 42.00 -49.36
N LEU A 260 10.10 41.40 -49.18
CA LEU A 260 10.43 40.56 -48.03
C LEU A 260 11.54 41.18 -47.19
N VAL A 261 11.37 41.13 -45.86
CA VAL A 261 12.42 41.51 -44.91
C VAL A 261 12.83 40.30 -44.09
N TYR A 262 14.09 39.89 -44.24
CA TYR A 262 14.67 38.77 -43.52
C TYR A 262 15.28 39.22 -42.20
N THR A 263 15.00 38.50 -41.13
CA THR A 263 15.44 38.86 -39.78
C THR A 263 16.27 37.76 -39.12
N SER A 264 17.09 38.13 -38.12
CA SER A 264 17.97 37.22 -37.38
C SER A 264 17.24 36.11 -36.62
N SER A 265 15.96 36.31 -36.33
CA SER A 265 15.09 35.31 -35.73
C SER A 265 14.58 34.24 -36.72
N LYS A 266 15.01 34.28 -37.99
CA LYS A 266 14.50 33.48 -39.12
C LYS A 266 13.03 33.75 -39.47
N ARG A 267 12.44 34.82 -38.93
CA ARG A 267 11.11 35.29 -39.33
C ARG A 267 11.24 36.20 -40.55
N VAL A 268 10.29 36.07 -41.46
CA VAL A 268 10.16 36.94 -42.63
C VAL A 268 8.94 37.82 -42.43
N ILE A 269 9.09 39.11 -42.67
CA ILE A 269 7.97 40.04 -42.73
C ILE A 269 7.64 40.20 -44.21
N ASN A 270 6.37 39.99 -44.55
CA ASN A 270 5.90 40.08 -45.92
C ASN A 270 5.22 41.42 -46.16
N PHE A 271 5.30 41.89 -47.39
CA PHE A 271 4.44 42.95 -47.89
C PHE A 271 3.01 42.44 -47.94
N GLU A 272 2.12 43.11 -47.23
CA GLU A 272 0.69 42.82 -47.27
C GLU A 272 0.10 43.65 -48.42
N SER A 273 -0.14 43.00 -49.55
CA SER A 273 -0.90 43.60 -50.64
C SER A 273 -2.37 43.58 -50.25
N GLU A 274 -2.94 44.75 -49.99
CA GLU A 274 -4.40 44.95 -49.93
C GLU A 274 -5.01 44.89 -51.33
#